data_AF-N9WWY2-F1
#
_entry.id   AF-N9WWY2-F1
#
_cell.length_a   1.000
_cell.length_b   1.000
_cell.length_c   1.000
_cell.angle_alpha   90.00
_cell.angle_beta   90.00
_cell.angle_gamma   90.00
#
_symmetry.space_group_name_H-M   'P 1'
#
loop_
_entity.id
_entity.type
_entity.pdbx_description
1 polymer ?
#
loop_
_entity_poly.entity_id
_entity_poly.type
_entity_poly.pdbx_seq_one_letter_code
_entity_poly.pdbx_strand_id
1 'polypeptide(L)'
;MDLMHMDEQNSFRNMVIATVCGYGTDEKKATLHVQLPYMKKGEDILEDVELLLPYGGKSYGFLCRAEIGDQVMVMFSGEHMRRAVAIGCIAPGDASIWEGCSEKNEQKQWLMKNGMKLSLWDEENAAKAEITCQDTAMQLDEKEQQLQLQLKDSSLLLDGKNGCVKLDAEKELKLVCGEGSITMKKDGTICIEGKKLQIKGQALTSETTMDTKLSAQKVNLEAKLEVGIKGNSSVKISASGITEVQGGIVKLG
;
A
#
# COMPACT_ATOMS: atom_id res chain seq x y z
N MET A 1 25.48 44.10 -24.24
CA MET A 1 24.59 43.24 -25.04
C MET A 1 25.48 42.62 -26.09
N ASP A 2 26.30 41.66 -25.68
CA ASP A 2 27.21 40.90 -26.54
C ASP A 2 27.84 39.84 -25.65
N LEU A 3 27.35 38.61 -25.74
CA LEU A 3 27.95 37.39 -25.19
C LEU A 3 27.24 36.22 -25.85
N MET A 4 27.36 36.14 -27.18
CA MET A 4 26.99 34.95 -27.95
C MET A 4 28.29 34.24 -28.32
N HIS A 5 28.65 33.18 -27.60
CA HIS A 5 29.55 32.19 -28.19
C HIS A 5 28.72 31.32 -29.12
N MET A 6 28.68 31.81 -30.35
CA MET A 6 28.22 31.11 -31.53
C MET A 6 29.14 29.91 -31.79
N ASP A 7 28.53 28.76 -32.09
CA ASP A 7 29.17 27.65 -32.81
C ASP A 7 29.84 28.20 -34.10
N GLU A 8 30.85 27.52 -34.65
CA GLU A 8 31.57 27.90 -35.88
C GLU A 8 30.63 28.26 -37.07
N GLN A 9 29.34 27.92 -36.99
CA GLN A 9 28.30 28.21 -37.97
C GLN A 9 27.26 29.29 -37.57
N ASN A 10 27.46 30.09 -36.52
CA ASN A 10 26.53 31.17 -36.14
C ASN A 10 25.06 30.72 -35.86
N SER A 11 24.84 29.47 -35.47
CA SER A 11 23.49 28.95 -35.21
C SER A 11 23.13 28.98 -33.72
N PHE A 12 22.08 29.72 -33.36
CA PHE A 12 21.50 29.69 -32.02
C PHE A 12 20.86 28.31 -31.78
N ARG A 13 21.38 27.58 -30.80
CA ARG A 13 20.73 26.33 -30.38
C ARG A 13 19.49 26.68 -29.57
N ASN A 14 18.33 26.48 -30.18
CA ASN A 14 17.02 26.69 -29.53
C ASN A 14 16.80 25.78 -28.30
N MET A 15 17.68 24.81 -28.06
CA MET A 15 17.59 23.83 -26.99
C MET A 15 18.96 23.58 -26.36
N VAL A 16 19.02 23.60 -25.03
CA VAL A 16 20.24 23.35 -24.24
C VAL A 16 19.91 22.45 -23.04
N ILE A 17 20.80 21.51 -22.74
CA ILE A 17 20.76 20.75 -21.49
C ILE A 17 21.38 21.63 -20.40
N ALA A 18 20.63 21.91 -19.34
CA ALA A 18 21.05 22.72 -18.20
C ALA A 18 20.92 21.91 -16.91
N THR A 19 21.58 22.36 -15.84
CA THR A 19 21.48 21.74 -14.52
C THR A 19 20.61 22.58 -13.60
N VAL A 20 19.66 21.97 -12.91
CA VAL A 20 18.84 22.68 -11.91
C VAL A 20 19.73 23.06 -10.73
N CYS A 21 19.86 24.36 -10.45
CA CYS A 21 20.68 24.88 -9.36
C CYS A 21 19.84 25.49 -8.22
N GLY A 22 18.53 25.67 -8.44
CA GLY A 22 17.62 26.17 -7.43
C GLY A 22 16.16 26.18 -7.90
N TYR A 23 15.28 26.61 -7.02
CA TYR A 23 13.88 26.85 -7.33
C TYR A 23 13.63 28.35 -7.49
N GLY A 24 12.63 28.70 -8.30
CA GLY A 24 12.28 30.09 -8.55
C GLY A 24 11.86 30.85 -7.30
N THR A 25 11.79 32.17 -7.45
CA THR A 25 11.54 33.12 -6.36
C THR A 25 10.14 33.01 -5.75
N ASP A 26 9.14 32.65 -6.57
CA ASP A 26 7.78 32.36 -6.12
C ASP A 26 7.61 30.85 -5.88
N GLU A 27 7.68 30.43 -4.62
CA GLU A 27 7.52 29.02 -4.21
C GLU A 27 6.17 28.41 -4.62
N LYS A 28 5.16 29.23 -4.95
CA LYS A 28 3.85 28.75 -5.40
C LYS A 28 3.81 28.42 -6.89
N LYS A 29 4.88 28.70 -7.64
CA LYS A 29 5.00 28.39 -9.07
C LYS A 29 6.08 27.34 -9.30
N ALA A 30 5.82 26.45 -10.24
CA ALA A 30 6.79 25.46 -10.69
C ALA A 30 7.82 26.10 -11.63
N THR A 31 8.64 27.00 -11.10
CA THR A 31 9.75 27.65 -11.82
C THR A 31 11.09 27.18 -11.25
N LEU A 32 12.11 27.17 -12.09
CA LEU A 32 13.44 26.62 -11.80
C LEU A 32 14.51 27.68 -12.05
N HIS A 33 15.55 27.66 -11.23
CA HIS A 33 16.84 28.28 -11.57
C HIS A 33 17.70 27.20 -12.22
N VAL A 34 18.21 27.49 -13.42
CA VAL A 34 18.98 26.53 -14.21
C VAL A 34 20.32 27.12 -14.61
N GLN A 35 21.37 26.30 -14.49
CA GLN A 35 22.73 26.63 -14.86
C GLN A 35 23.04 26.12 -16.27
N LEU A 36 23.40 27.04 -17.16
CA LEU A 36 23.79 26.78 -18.54
C LEU A 36 25.28 26.37 -18.59
N PRO A 37 25.62 25.24 -19.25
CA PRO A 37 26.98 24.70 -19.19
C PRO A 37 28.02 25.48 -20.01
N TYR A 38 27.58 26.36 -20.92
CA TYR A 38 28.46 27.05 -21.88
C TYR A 38 28.68 28.54 -21.57
N MET A 39 28.06 29.05 -20.51
CA MET A 39 28.12 30.46 -20.13
C MET A 39 29.21 30.70 -19.08
N LYS A 40 29.69 31.94 -18.98
CA LYS A 40 30.68 32.32 -17.96
C LYS A 40 30.03 32.29 -16.59
N LYS A 41 30.79 31.84 -15.58
CA LYS A 41 30.36 31.83 -14.19
C LYS A 41 29.88 33.22 -13.75
N GLY A 42 28.66 33.30 -13.24
CA GLY A 42 28.00 34.55 -12.84
C GLY A 42 27.01 35.09 -13.88
N GLU A 43 27.05 34.59 -15.11
CA GLU A 43 26.10 34.87 -16.19
C GLU A 43 25.44 33.57 -16.72
N ASP A 44 25.72 32.46 -16.06
CA ASP A 44 25.33 31.10 -16.43
C ASP A 44 24.00 30.67 -15.82
N ILE A 45 23.37 31.51 -15.00
CA ILE A 45 22.11 31.18 -14.34
C ILE A 45 20.95 31.88 -15.07
N LEU A 46 19.98 31.08 -15.48
CA LEU A 46 18.66 31.58 -15.84
C LEU A 46 17.72 31.41 -14.65
N GLU A 47 17.15 32.53 -14.22
CA GLU A 47 16.21 32.59 -13.11
C GLU A 47 14.77 32.42 -13.59
N ASP A 48 13.91 31.93 -12.69
CA ASP A 48 12.47 31.77 -12.87
C ASP A 48 12.02 31.11 -14.20
N VAL A 49 12.76 30.10 -14.68
CA VAL A 49 12.41 29.34 -15.89
C VAL A 49 11.17 28.48 -15.63
N GLU A 50 10.10 28.69 -16.40
CA GLU A 50 8.85 27.93 -16.27
C GLU A 50 9.04 26.46 -16.64
N LEU A 51 8.41 25.55 -15.88
CA LEU A 51 8.35 24.13 -16.20
C LEU A 51 7.13 23.82 -17.09
N LEU A 52 7.38 23.24 -18.25
CA LEU A 52 6.33 22.66 -19.09
C LEU A 52 5.76 21.42 -18.42
N LEU A 53 4.45 21.42 -18.18
CA LEU A 53 3.75 20.27 -17.61
C LEU A 53 3.15 19.40 -18.73
N PRO A 54 3.18 18.06 -18.61
CA PRO A 54 2.56 17.19 -19.61
C PRO A 54 1.03 17.30 -19.61
N TYR A 55 0.43 17.73 -18.50
CA TYR A 55 -1.00 18.00 -18.36
C TYR A 55 -1.20 19.09 -17.30
N GLY A 56 -2.07 20.07 -17.53
CA GLY A 56 -2.26 21.16 -16.58
C GLY A 56 -3.34 22.15 -17.00
N GLY A 57 -4.00 22.73 -16.00
CA GLY A 57 -5.01 23.78 -16.14
C GLY A 57 -5.22 24.53 -14.81
N LYS A 58 -6.26 25.36 -14.73
CA LYS A 58 -6.48 26.24 -13.56
C LYS A 58 -6.64 25.48 -12.24
N SER A 59 -7.14 24.24 -12.25
CA SER A 59 -7.47 23.46 -11.05
C SER A 59 -7.11 21.97 -11.15
N TYR A 60 -6.33 21.56 -12.14
CA TYR A 60 -5.93 20.17 -12.38
C TYR A 60 -4.56 20.13 -13.08
N GLY A 61 -3.84 19.00 -13.03
CA GLY A 61 -2.60 18.83 -13.76
C GLY A 61 -1.73 17.67 -13.27
N PHE A 62 -0.59 17.53 -13.93
CA PHE A 62 0.49 16.62 -13.60
C PHE A 62 1.74 17.47 -13.32
N LEU A 63 2.11 17.57 -12.04
CA LEU A 63 3.25 18.36 -11.60
C LEU A 63 4.34 17.45 -11.07
N CYS A 64 5.46 17.38 -11.79
CA CYS A 64 6.70 16.72 -11.37
C CYS A 64 7.85 17.71 -11.55
N ARG A 65 8.22 18.38 -10.47
CA ARG A 65 9.32 19.34 -10.51
C ARG A 65 10.65 18.60 -10.46
N ALA A 66 11.58 19.01 -11.32
CA ALA A 66 12.96 18.54 -11.28
C ALA A 66 13.61 18.84 -9.92
N GLU A 67 14.54 17.98 -9.51
CA GLU A 67 15.31 18.13 -8.29
C GLU A 67 16.55 19.00 -8.52
N ILE A 68 17.06 19.65 -7.47
CA ILE A 68 18.35 20.35 -7.55
C ILE A 68 19.44 19.32 -7.89
N GLY A 69 20.22 19.60 -8.93
CA GLY A 69 21.23 18.71 -9.50
C GLY A 69 20.76 17.95 -10.74
N ASP A 70 19.45 17.88 -11.01
CA ASP A 70 18.94 17.20 -12.20
C ASP A 70 19.33 17.93 -13.49
N GLN A 71 19.53 17.17 -14.56
CA GLN A 71 19.64 17.73 -15.90
C GLN A 71 18.25 17.95 -16.49
N VAL A 72 18.01 19.12 -17.06
CA VAL A 72 16.76 19.48 -17.73
C VAL A 72 17.04 20.02 -19.12
N MET A 73 16.15 19.71 -20.06
CA MET A 73 16.17 20.35 -21.37
C MET A 73 15.48 21.70 -21.28
N VAL A 74 16.19 22.77 -21.65
CA VAL A 74 15.67 24.13 -21.71
C VAL A 74 15.49 24.53 -23.17
N MET A 75 14.27 24.89 -23.53
CA MET A 75 13.92 25.42 -24.85
C MET A 75 13.80 26.93 -24.80
N PHE A 76 14.40 27.61 -25.76
CA PHE A 76 14.29 29.05 -25.96
C PHE A 76 13.34 29.33 -27.12
N SER A 77 12.28 30.11 -26.87
CA SER A 77 11.34 30.51 -27.90
C SER A 77 11.70 31.87 -28.51
N GLY A 78 12.14 31.85 -29.77
CA GLY A 78 12.55 33.02 -30.54
C GLY A 78 13.99 33.47 -30.26
N GLU A 79 14.34 34.66 -30.73
CA GLU A 79 15.74 35.17 -30.77
C GLU A 79 16.30 35.64 -29.41
N HIS A 80 15.56 35.46 -28.31
CA HIS A 80 15.92 36.00 -27.00
C HIS A 80 15.82 34.96 -25.90
N MET A 81 16.86 34.87 -25.05
CA MET A 81 16.93 33.96 -23.89
C MET A 81 15.82 34.21 -22.85
N ARG A 82 15.12 35.34 -22.90
CA ARG A 82 14.06 35.74 -21.95
C ARG A 82 12.79 34.88 -22.03
N ARG A 83 12.66 34.01 -23.03
CA ARG A 83 11.52 33.09 -23.16
C ARG A 83 12.00 31.65 -23.12
N ALA A 84 12.62 31.29 -22.01
CA ALA A 84 13.08 29.94 -21.70
C ALA A 84 11.98 29.14 -21.01
N VAL A 85 11.84 27.88 -21.39
CA VAL A 85 10.94 26.91 -20.75
C VAL A 85 11.69 25.61 -20.55
N ALA A 86 11.67 25.05 -19.34
CA ALA A 86 12.18 23.71 -19.07
C ALA A 86 11.14 22.69 -19.53
N ILE A 87 11.50 21.80 -20.46
CA ILE A 87 10.54 20.90 -21.12
C ILE A 87 10.58 19.45 -20.63
N GLY A 88 11.50 19.12 -19.71
CA GLY A 88 11.60 17.80 -19.09
C GLY A 88 12.98 17.52 -18.50
N CYS A 89 13.07 16.46 -17.70
CA CYS A 89 14.32 15.98 -17.12
C CYS A 89 15.02 14.97 -18.05
N ILE A 90 16.35 14.94 -17.97
CA ILE A 90 17.20 13.93 -18.58
C ILE A 90 17.84 13.16 -17.44
N ALA A 91 17.46 11.90 -17.29
CA ALA A 91 18.04 11.05 -16.25
C ALA A 91 19.50 10.68 -16.62
N PRO A 92 20.41 10.60 -15.63
CA PRO A 92 21.80 10.20 -15.86
C PRO A 92 21.87 8.73 -16.29
N GLY A 93 22.96 8.33 -16.97
CA GLY A 93 23.09 7.00 -17.57
C GLY A 93 23.04 5.82 -16.59
N ASP A 94 23.34 6.05 -15.32
CA ASP A 94 23.33 5.08 -14.22
C ASP A 94 22.09 5.17 -13.32
N ALA A 95 21.04 5.89 -13.72
CA ALA A 95 19.83 6.05 -12.93
C ALA A 95 19.06 4.72 -12.75
N SER A 96 18.56 4.47 -11.53
CA SER A 96 17.73 3.29 -11.22
C SER A 96 16.41 3.22 -12.00
N ILE A 97 15.93 4.33 -12.58
CA ILE A 97 14.75 4.31 -13.47
C ILE A 97 14.97 3.46 -14.73
N TRP A 98 16.22 3.17 -15.09
CA TRP A 98 16.53 2.30 -16.23
C TRP A 98 16.36 0.81 -15.92
N GLU A 99 16.26 0.42 -14.65
CA GLU A 99 16.04 -1.00 -14.25
C GLU A 99 14.73 -1.58 -14.78
N GLY A 100 13.76 -0.72 -15.13
CA GLY A 100 12.50 -1.13 -15.75
C GLY A 100 12.53 -1.18 -17.28
N CYS A 101 13.67 -0.88 -17.91
CA CYS A 101 13.83 -1.04 -19.35
C CYS A 101 14.19 -2.50 -19.68
N SER A 102 13.59 -3.03 -20.74
CA SER A 102 13.88 -4.36 -21.26
C SER A 102 13.76 -4.37 -22.79
N GLU A 103 14.35 -5.36 -23.46
CA GLU A 103 14.26 -5.48 -24.93
C GLU A 103 12.81 -5.54 -25.42
N LYS A 104 11.93 -6.20 -24.67
CA LYS A 104 10.50 -6.29 -24.99
C LYS A 104 9.70 -5.04 -24.64
N ASN A 105 10.24 -4.19 -23.76
CA ASN A 105 9.59 -2.98 -23.28
C ASN A 105 8.17 -3.23 -22.71
N GLU A 106 7.98 -4.34 -21.99
CA GLU A 106 6.70 -4.73 -21.36
C GLU A 106 6.46 -4.01 -20.02
N GLN A 107 7.52 -3.50 -19.38
CA GLN A 107 7.40 -2.75 -18.13
C GLN A 107 7.32 -1.23 -18.39
N LYS A 108 6.47 -0.56 -17.62
CA LYS A 108 6.45 0.90 -17.46
C LYS A 108 6.55 1.21 -15.98
N GLN A 109 7.33 2.20 -15.61
CA GLN A 109 7.50 2.55 -14.21
C GLN A 109 7.58 4.05 -13.96
N TRP A 110 7.20 4.42 -12.74
CA TRP A 110 7.39 5.75 -12.20
C TRP A 110 8.05 5.62 -10.84
N LEU A 111 9.29 6.07 -10.74
CA LEU A 111 10.09 6.06 -9.51
C LEU A 111 10.27 7.49 -9.01
N MET A 112 9.88 7.73 -7.76
CA MET A 112 10.04 9.01 -7.08
C MET A 112 11.40 9.06 -6.37
N LYS A 113 11.93 10.26 -6.14
CA LYS A 113 13.25 10.51 -5.51
C LYS A 113 13.50 9.69 -4.24
N ASN A 114 12.48 9.53 -3.39
CA ASN A 114 12.58 8.86 -2.11
C ASN A 114 12.14 7.39 -2.15
N GLY A 115 12.07 6.77 -3.33
CA GLY A 115 11.88 5.33 -3.50
C GLY A 115 10.43 4.85 -3.64
N MET A 116 9.42 5.73 -3.56
CA MET A 116 8.05 5.35 -3.93
C MET A 116 8.01 5.00 -5.42
N LYS A 117 7.49 3.83 -5.76
CA LYS A 117 7.52 3.28 -7.11
C LYS A 117 6.16 2.75 -7.53
N LEU A 118 5.72 3.10 -8.73
CA LEU A 118 4.65 2.42 -9.46
C LEU A 118 5.32 1.64 -10.61
N SER A 119 5.00 0.36 -10.76
CA SER A 119 5.46 -0.49 -11.86
C SER A 119 4.29 -1.25 -12.46
N LEU A 120 4.22 -1.24 -13.79
CA LEU A 120 3.17 -1.88 -14.58
C LEU A 120 3.86 -2.77 -15.60
N TRP A 121 3.47 -4.04 -15.66
CA TRP A 121 3.91 -4.99 -16.68
C TRP A 121 2.71 -5.39 -17.52
N ASP A 122 2.86 -5.26 -18.83
CA ASP A 122 1.87 -5.63 -19.84
C ASP A 122 2.52 -6.70 -20.74
N GLU A 123 2.47 -7.95 -20.28
CA GLU A 123 2.98 -9.11 -21.02
C GLU A 123 1.85 -9.70 -21.87
N GLU A 124 2.19 -10.37 -22.98
CA GLU A 124 1.22 -10.90 -23.97
C GLU A 124 0.05 -11.70 -23.36
N ASN A 125 0.27 -12.39 -22.24
CA ASN A 125 -0.73 -13.27 -21.61
C ASN A 125 -0.97 -12.98 -20.11
N ALA A 126 -0.38 -11.90 -19.57
CA ALA A 126 -0.53 -11.56 -18.17
C ALA A 126 -0.19 -10.09 -17.91
N ALA A 127 -1.02 -9.43 -17.12
CA ALA A 127 -0.70 -8.14 -16.54
C ALA A 127 -0.25 -8.27 -15.08
N LYS A 128 0.64 -7.36 -14.67
CA LYS A 128 1.03 -7.16 -13.28
C LYS A 128 1.10 -5.67 -12.98
N ALA A 129 0.63 -5.27 -11.80
CA ALA A 129 0.79 -3.91 -11.30
C ALA A 129 1.30 -3.94 -9.86
N GLU A 130 2.24 -3.06 -9.53
CA GLU A 130 2.83 -2.97 -8.21
C GLU A 130 3.04 -1.51 -7.81
N ILE A 131 2.64 -1.16 -6.58
CA ILE A 131 3.00 0.10 -5.92
C ILE A 131 3.82 -0.25 -4.70
N THR A 132 5.04 0.26 -4.61
CA THR A 132 5.92 0.07 -3.44
C THR A 132 6.31 1.39 -2.81
N CYS A 133 6.34 1.39 -1.48
CA CYS A 133 6.98 2.36 -0.62
C CYS A 133 8.04 1.62 0.22
N GLN A 134 8.67 2.30 1.17
CA GLN A 134 9.70 1.69 2.03
C GLN A 134 9.25 0.41 2.74
N ASP A 135 8.09 0.46 3.42
CA ASP A 135 7.56 -0.64 4.25
C ASP A 135 6.14 -1.06 3.83
N THR A 136 5.70 -0.70 2.62
CA THR A 136 4.32 -0.93 2.17
C THR A 136 4.32 -1.27 0.68
N ALA A 137 3.54 -2.28 0.31
CA ALA A 137 3.37 -2.68 -1.09
C ALA A 137 1.91 -3.05 -1.38
N MET A 138 1.50 -2.82 -2.62
CA MET A 138 0.24 -3.28 -3.19
C MET A 138 0.56 -3.92 -4.54
N GLN A 139 0.08 -5.15 -4.77
CA GLN A 139 0.37 -5.90 -5.99
C GLN A 139 -0.89 -6.57 -6.53
N LEU A 140 -1.08 -6.48 -7.84
CA LEU A 140 -1.97 -7.32 -8.65
C LEU A 140 -1.12 -8.14 -9.61
N ASP A 141 -1.35 -9.45 -9.69
CA ASP A 141 -0.59 -10.36 -10.55
C ASP A 141 -1.53 -11.39 -11.20
N GLU A 142 -1.77 -11.27 -12.51
CA GLU A 142 -2.66 -12.18 -13.23
C GLU A 142 -2.05 -13.58 -13.42
N LYS A 143 -0.73 -13.66 -13.56
CA LYS A 143 -0.01 -14.92 -13.77
C LYS A 143 -0.08 -15.81 -12.54
N GLU A 144 0.08 -15.20 -11.37
CA GLU A 144 -0.10 -15.91 -10.09
C GLU A 144 -1.55 -15.91 -9.58
N GLN A 145 -2.45 -15.15 -10.22
CA GLN A 145 -3.84 -14.94 -9.81
C GLN A 145 -3.94 -14.40 -8.37
N GLN A 146 -3.17 -13.36 -8.08
CA GLN A 146 -3.02 -12.81 -6.73
C GLN A 146 -3.34 -11.32 -6.65
N LEU A 147 -3.92 -10.93 -5.51
CA LEU A 147 -3.99 -9.55 -5.03
C LEU A 147 -3.38 -9.49 -3.63
N GLN A 148 -2.37 -8.66 -3.43
CA GLN A 148 -1.64 -8.54 -2.17
C GLN A 148 -1.58 -7.10 -1.68
N LEU A 149 -1.82 -6.92 -0.38
CA LEU A 149 -1.47 -5.71 0.38
C LEU A 149 -0.49 -6.10 1.46
N GLN A 150 0.66 -5.44 1.52
CA GLN A 150 1.70 -5.66 2.50
C GLN A 150 1.99 -4.36 3.24
N LEU A 151 2.01 -4.43 4.57
CA LEU A 151 2.57 -3.43 5.46
C LEU A 151 3.76 -4.07 6.19
N LYS A 152 4.49 -3.29 7.00
CA LYS A 152 5.61 -3.79 7.80
C LYS A 152 5.27 -5.04 8.63
N ASP A 153 4.14 -4.97 9.33
CA ASP A 153 3.76 -5.93 10.38
C ASP A 153 2.41 -6.61 10.09
N SER A 154 1.87 -6.48 8.87
CA SER A 154 0.55 -7.03 8.51
C SER A 154 0.42 -7.24 7.00
N SER A 155 -0.38 -8.22 6.59
CA SER A 155 -0.65 -8.48 5.17
C SER A 155 -2.07 -8.98 4.91
N LEU A 156 -2.54 -8.74 3.69
CA LEU A 156 -3.73 -9.35 3.09
C LEU A 156 -3.30 -9.97 1.76
N LEU A 157 -3.61 -11.24 1.55
CA LEU A 157 -3.42 -11.94 0.28
C LEU A 157 -4.73 -12.61 -0.14
N LEU A 158 -5.19 -12.28 -1.34
CA LEU A 158 -6.20 -13.06 -2.07
C LEU A 158 -5.44 -13.92 -3.09
N ASP A 159 -5.44 -15.23 -2.87
CA ASP A 159 -4.77 -16.23 -3.69
C ASP A 159 -5.83 -17.02 -4.47
N GLY A 160 -6.15 -16.53 -5.66
CA GLY A 160 -7.18 -17.11 -6.53
C GLY A 160 -6.78 -18.50 -7.03
N LYS A 161 -5.48 -18.72 -7.28
CA LYS A 161 -4.93 -20.00 -7.73
C LYS A 161 -5.18 -21.14 -6.74
N ASN A 162 -5.10 -20.84 -5.45
CA ASN A 162 -5.36 -21.79 -4.36
C ASN A 162 -6.74 -21.64 -3.72
N GLY A 163 -7.57 -20.68 -4.16
CA GLY A 163 -8.87 -20.37 -3.55
C GLY A 163 -8.77 -19.94 -2.08
N CYS A 164 -7.70 -19.22 -1.70
CA CYS A 164 -7.36 -18.91 -0.32
C CYS A 164 -7.35 -17.41 -0.05
N VAL A 165 -7.84 -17.00 1.12
CA VAL A 165 -7.67 -15.64 1.66
C VAL A 165 -6.82 -15.73 2.91
N LYS A 166 -5.70 -15.01 2.94
CA LYS A 166 -4.81 -14.94 4.10
C LYS A 166 -4.81 -13.52 4.67
N LEU A 167 -5.00 -13.44 5.98
CA LEU A 167 -4.87 -12.24 6.79
C LEU A 167 -3.81 -12.52 7.83
N ASP A 168 -2.77 -11.71 7.86
CA ASP A 168 -1.69 -11.81 8.85
C ASP A 168 -1.51 -10.48 9.57
N ALA A 169 -1.33 -10.53 10.89
CA ALA A 169 -1.13 -9.36 11.73
C ALA A 169 -0.25 -9.72 12.92
N GLU A 170 0.78 -8.91 13.17
CA GLU A 170 1.80 -9.21 14.20
C GLU A 170 1.26 -9.14 15.64
N LYS A 171 0.18 -8.38 15.89
CA LYS A 171 -0.34 -8.09 17.23
C LYS A 171 -1.79 -8.51 17.45
N GLU A 172 -2.69 -8.05 16.59
CA GLU A 172 -4.13 -8.25 16.72
C GLU A 172 -4.82 -8.29 15.35
N LEU A 173 -5.71 -9.26 15.15
CA LEU A 173 -6.66 -9.30 14.03
C LEU A 173 -8.07 -9.11 14.59
N LYS A 174 -8.79 -8.07 14.14
CA LYS A 174 -10.08 -7.69 14.71
C LYS A 174 -11.13 -7.41 13.64
N LEU A 175 -12.31 -8.03 13.77
CA LEU A 175 -13.50 -7.79 12.97
C LEU A 175 -14.55 -7.11 13.87
N VAL A 176 -15.05 -5.93 13.49
CA VAL A 176 -15.97 -5.12 14.32
C VAL A 176 -17.20 -4.70 13.51
N CYS A 177 -18.39 -4.84 14.11
CA CYS A 177 -19.62 -4.27 13.57
C CYS A 177 -20.51 -3.82 14.74
N GLY A 178 -20.60 -2.50 14.96
CA GLY A 178 -21.32 -1.94 16.11
C GLY A 178 -20.76 -2.46 17.44
N GLU A 179 -21.61 -3.13 18.22
CA GLU A 179 -21.25 -3.74 19.51
C GLU A 179 -20.76 -5.20 19.39
N GLY A 180 -20.69 -5.76 18.18
CA GLY A 180 -20.17 -7.10 17.94
C GLY A 180 -18.69 -7.08 17.55
N SER A 181 -17.90 -8.02 18.06
CA SER A 181 -16.51 -8.19 17.61
C SER A 181 -16.00 -9.63 17.64
N ILE A 182 -15.04 -9.93 16.77
CA ILE A 182 -14.18 -11.12 16.80
C ILE A 182 -12.73 -10.63 16.82
N THR A 183 -11.96 -11.02 17.83
CA THR A 183 -10.59 -10.57 18.03
C THR A 183 -9.65 -11.76 18.23
N MET A 184 -8.56 -11.83 17.48
CA MET A 184 -7.46 -12.79 17.66
C MET A 184 -6.19 -12.02 18.05
N LYS A 185 -5.47 -12.47 19.08
CA LYS A 185 -4.28 -11.80 19.61
C LYS A 185 -3.01 -12.63 19.44
N LYS A 186 -1.86 -11.97 19.48
CA LYS A 186 -0.52 -12.59 19.40
C LYS A 186 -0.28 -13.71 20.42
N ASP A 187 -0.91 -13.64 21.59
CA ASP A 187 -0.80 -14.66 22.65
C ASP A 187 -1.68 -15.91 22.41
N GLY A 188 -2.43 -15.94 21.30
CA GLY A 188 -3.37 -17.02 20.95
C GLY A 188 -4.78 -16.82 21.50
N THR A 189 -5.05 -15.74 22.24
CA THR A 189 -6.40 -15.46 22.75
C THR A 189 -7.35 -15.13 21.59
N ILE A 190 -8.50 -15.79 21.56
CA ILE A 190 -9.62 -15.49 20.66
C ILE A 190 -10.82 -15.03 21.50
N CYS A 191 -11.31 -13.82 21.25
CA CYS A 191 -12.48 -13.26 21.92
C CYS A 191 -13.62 -13.00 20.92
N ILE A 192 -14.83 -13.44 21.26
CA ILE A 192 -16.04 -13.21 20.48
C ILE A 192 -17.06 -12.52 21.38
N GLU A 193 -17.42 -11.28 21.04
CA GLU A 193 -18.28 -10.42 21.84
C GLU A 193 -19.53 -10.01 21.04
N GLY A 194 -20.66 -9.94 21.73
CA GLY A 194 -21.89 -9.40 21.15
C GLY A 194 -23.10 -9.57 22.08
N LYS A 195 -24.15 -8.78 21.84
CA LYS A 195 -25.41 -8.82 22.62
C LYS A 195 -26.12 -10.18 22.57
N LYS A 196 -26.03 -10.90 21.45
CA LYS A 196 -26.68 -12.18 21.21
C LYS A 196 -25.80 -13.06 20.33
N LEU A 197 -25.31 -14.16 20.87
CA LEU A 197 -24.53 -15.17 20.14
C LEU A 197 -25.41 -16.38 19.84
N GLN A 198 -25.46 -16.83 18.58
CA GLN A 198 -26.21 -18.01 18.16
C GLN A 198 -25.32 -18.95 17.36
N ILE A 199 -25.21 -20.21 17.80
CA ILE A 199 -24.48 -21.27 17.10
C ILE A 199 -25.51 -22.29 16.62
N LYS A 200 -25.63 -22.46 15.30
CA LYS A 200 -26.53 -23.43 14.66
C LYS A 200 -25.71 -24.26 13.68
N GLY A 201 -25.75 -25.58 13.82
CA GLY A 201 -25.02 -26.51 12.96
C GLY A 201 -25.57 -27.92 13.10
N GLN A 202 -25.13 -28.84 12.25
CA GLN A 202 -25.51 -30.25 12.33
C GLN A 202 -24.81 -30.96 13.49
N ALA A 203 -23.60 -30.52 13.85
CA ALA A 203 -22.82 -31.00 14.97
C ALA A 203 -22.06 -29.85 15.61
N LEU A 204 -21.75 -29.97 16.90
CA LEU A 204 -20.87 -29.09 17.65
C LEU A 204 -20.01 -29.95 18.59
N THR A 205 -18.69 -29.82 18.46
CA THR A 205 -17.71 -30.49 19.34
C THR A 205 -16.88 -29.41 20.02
N SER A 206 -16.66 -29.53 21.32
CA SER A 206 -15.82 -28.63 22.11
C SER A 206 -14.95 -29.46 23.05
N GLU A 207 -13.63 -29.41 22.84
CA GLU A 207 -12.63 -30.16 23.59
C GLU A 207 -11.60 -29.19 24.16
N THR A 208 -11.34 -29.29 25.47
CA THR A 208 -10.33 -28.49 26.18
C THR A 208 -9.49 -29.40 27.08
N THR A 209 -8.23 -29.02 27.31
CA THR A 209 -7.27 -29.84 28.08
C THR A 209 -7.14 -29.42 29.54
N MET A 210 -7.53 -28.19 29.88
CA MET A 210 -7.43 -27.65 31.23
C MET A 210 -8.84 -27.43 31.81
N ASP A 211 -9.43 -26.27 31.56
CA ASP A 211 -10.71 -25.89 32.12
C ASP A 211 -11.69 -25.33 31.08
N THR A 212 -12.97 -25.50 31.36
CA THR A 212 -14.07 -24.85 30.65
C THR A 212 -15.00 -24.25 31.69
N LYS A 213 -15.25 -22.94 31.60
CA LYS A 213 -16.15 -22.23 32.51
C LYS A 213 -17.38 -21.70 31.76
N LEU A 214 -18.56 -22.17 32.14
CA LEU A 214 -19.85 -21.63 31.68
C LEU A 214 -20.53 -20.87 32.82
N SER A 215 -20.74 -19.57 32.63
CA SER A 215 -21.40 -18.71 33.61
C SER A 215 -22.52 -17.92 32.93
N ALA A 216 -23.75 -18.15 33.37
CA ALA A 216 -24.92 -17.43 32.89
C ALA A 216 -25.96 -17.32 34.01
N GLN A 217 -26.88 -16.35 33.92
CA GLN A 217 -28.02 -16.26 34.82
C GLN A 217 -28.96 -17.47 34.68
N LYS A 218 -29.02 -18.06 33.48
CA LYS A 218 -29.81 -19.24 33.17
C LYS A 218 -29.10 -20.07 32.11
N VAL A 219 -29.04 -21.39 32.31
CA VAL A 219 -28.56 -22.36 31.32
C VAL A 219 -29.69 -23.35 31.05
N ASN A 220 -30.10 -23.47 29.80
CA ASN A 220 -31.07 -24.48 29.34
C ASN A 220 -30.34 -25.49 28.45
N LEU A 221 -30.38 -26.76 28.83
CA LEU A 221 -29.83 -27.86 28.05
C LEU A 221 -30.97 -28.80 27.66
N GLU A 222 -31.23 -28.91 26.36
CA GLU A 222 -32.30 -29.74 25.82
C GLU A 222 -31.73 -30.63 24.71
N ALA A 223 -31.95 -31.93 24.81
CA ALA A 223 -31.66 -32.88 23.74
C ALA A 223 -32.90 -33.75 23.48
N LYS A 224 -33.16 -34.06 22.21
CA LYS A 224 -34.30 -34.89 21.81
C LYS A 224 -34.16 -36.37 22.16
N LEU A 225 -32.91 -36.84 22.25
CA LEU A 225 -32.59 -38.25 22.49
C LEU A 225 -31.87 -38.42 23.83
N GLU A 226 -30.71 -37.79 24.01
CA GLU A 226 -29.87 -38.00 25.20
C GLU A 226 -29.06 -36.75 25.53
N VAL A 227 -28.95 -36.45 26.82
CA VAL A 227 -27.90 -35.57 27.38
C VAL A 227 -26.95 -36.45 28.20
N GLY A 228 -25.70 -36.60 27.76
CA GLY A 228 -24.69 -37.39 28.45
C GLY A 228 -23.67 -36.51 29.18
N ILE A 229 -23.46 -36.76 30.49
CA ILE A 229 -22.43 -36.10 31.29
C ILE A 229 -21.54 -37.18 31.91
N LYS A 230 -20.24 -37.17 31.59
CA LYS A 230 -19.26 -38.14 32.10
C LYS A 230 -18.06 -37.39 32.68
N GLY A 231 -17.66 -37.77 33.90
CA GLY A 231 -16.42 -37.30 34.53
C GLY A 231 -15.59 -38.51 34.93
N ASN A 232 -14.31 -38.54 34.51
CA ASN A 232 -13.43 -39.68 34.77
C ASN A 232 -13.19 -39.90 36.27
N SER A 233 -13.02 -38.81 37.03
CA SER A 233 -12.80 -38.88 38.47
C SER A 233 -14.08 -38.65 39.27
N SER A 234 -14.85 -37.62 38.91
CA SER A 234 -16.13 -37.32 39.55
C SER A 234 -16.98 -36.38 38.70
N VAL A 235 -18.27 -36.32 38.99
CA VAL A 235 -19.19 -35.27 38.53
C VAL A 235 -19.79 -34.63 39.80
N LYS A 236 -19.61 -33.32 39.97
CA LYS A 236 -20.15 -32.57 41.12
C LYS A 236 -21.24 -31.62 40.66
N ILE A 237 -22.44 -31.79 41.19
CA ILE A 237 -23.60 -30.91 40.96
C ILE A 237 -24.02 -30.36 42.31
N SER A 238 -24.09 -29.03 42.44
CA SER A 238 -24.46 -28.37 43.69
C SER A 238 -25.24 -27.09 43.42
N ALA A 239 -26.29 -26.87 44.21
CA ALA A 239 -27.03 -25.62 44.28
C ALA A 239 -26.93 -25.05 45.71
N SER A 240 -26.97 -23.71 45.85
CA SER A 240 -27.10 -23.07 47.16
C SER A 240 -28.50 -23.23 47.75
N GLY A 241 -29.51 -23.41 46.89
CA GLY A 241 -30.88 -23.76 47.25
C GLY A 241 -31.16 -25.25 47.00
N ILE A 242 -32.17 -25.53 46.19
CA ILE A 242 -32.65 -26.89 45.92
C ILE A 242 -32.05 -27.40 44.60
N THR A 243 -31.57 -28.64 44.62
CA THR A 243 -31.27 -29.42 43.40
C THR A 243 -32.44 -30.36 43.14
N GLU A 244 -33.11 -30.24 42.01
CA GLU A 244 -34.23 -31.10 41.61
C GLU A 244 -33.83 -32.03 40.46
N VAL A 245 -34.14 -33.32 40.60
CA VAL A 245 -33.89 -34.35 39.58
C VAL A 245 -35.18 -35.14 39.37
N GLN A 246 -35.74 -35.06 38.16
CA GLN A 246 -36.99 -35.73 37.79
C GLN A 246 -36.76 -36.68 36.61
N GLY A 247 -37.41 -37.83 36.62
CA GLY A 247 -37.40 -38.80 35.53
C GLY A 247 -38.40 -39.93 35.81
N GLY A 248 -38.84 -40.63 34.77
CA GLY A 248 -39.72 -41.79 34.94
C GLY A 248 -39.09 -42.88 35.83
N ILE A 249 -37.76 -43.03 35.74
CA ILE A 249 -36.94 -43.84 36.64
C ILE A 249 -35.63 -43.07 36.90
N VAL A 250 -35.25 -42.93 38.17
CA VAL A 250 -33.93 -42.41 38.57
C VAL A 250 -33.14 -43.55 39.19
N LYS A 251 -32.05 -43.96 38.53
CA LYS A 251 -31.14 -44.99 39.03
C LYS A 251 -29.90 -44.31 39.63
N LEU A 252 -29.62 -44.61 40.89
CA LEU A 252 -28.41 -44.16 41.60
C LEU A 252 -27.53 -45.39 41.86
N GLY A 253 -26.25 -45.32 41.52
CA GLY A 253 -25.29 -46.41 41.70
C GLY A 253 -23.91 -46.07 41.17
#